data_AF-A0A534QA58-F1
#
_entry.id   AF-A0A534QA58-F1
#
_cell.length_a   1.000
_cell.length_b   1.000
_cell.length_c   1.000
_cell.angle_alpha   90.00
_cell.angle_beta   90.00
_cell.angle_gamma   90.00
#
_symmetry.space_group_name_H-M   'P 1'
#
loop_
_entity.id
_entity.type
_entity.pdbx_description
1 polymer ?
#
loop_
_entity_poly.entity_id
_entity_poly.type
_entity_poly.pdbx_seq_one_letter_code
_entity_poly.pdbx_strand_id
1 'polypeptide(L)'
;MEAHPAIGDFYRQEFDLDDAEDFAEVVGLSDAVTVPYGTFTNCLNTRETTPLEPDLFEHKLYFAGVGNVLATDETTGVRTELIQVKTGQ
;
A
#
# COMPACT_ATOMS: atom_id res chain seq x y z
N MET A 1 -0.24 -6.59 5.26
CA MET A 1 1.13 -6.88 4.77
C MET A 1 1.75 -7.99 5.59
N GLU A 2 2.44 -8.89 4.90
CA GLU A 2 3.07 -10.08 5.48
C GLU A 2 4.36 -9.74 6.24
N ALA A 3 4.77 -10.58 7.18
CA ALA A 3 6.01 -10.39 7.91
C ALA A 3 7.26 -10.62 7.05
N HIS A 4 7.15 -11.46 6.00
CA HIS A 4 8.22 -11.85 5.10
C HIS A 4 7.73 -11.84 3.65
N PRO A 5 7.48 -10.64 3.07
CA PRO A 5 6.96 -10.54 1.72
C PRO A 5 8.01 -10.93 0.68
N ALA A 6 7.56 -11.57 -0.38
CA ALA A 6 8.28 -11.86 -1.61
C ALA A 6 7.50 -11.31 -2.82
N ILE A 7 8.21 -10.92 -3.87
CA ILE A 7 7.56 -10.47 -5.12
C ILE A 7 6.70 -11.60 -5.68
N GLY A 8 5.45 -11.27 -6.01
CA GLY A 8 4.43 -12.20 -6.48
C GLY A 8 3.56 -12.81 -5.38
N ASP A 9 3.84 -12.54 -4.10
CA ASP A 9 2.91 -12.92 -3.02
C ASP A 9 1.56 -12.23 -3.24
N PHE A 10 0.49 -13.01 -3.18
CA PHE A 10 -0.88 -12.55 -3.41
C PHE A 10 -1.77 -12.98 -2.25
N TYR A 11 -2.36 -12.01 -1.57
CA TYR A 11 -3.12 -12.24 -0.34
C TYR A 11 -4.28 -11.27 -0.20
N ARG A 12 -5.23 -11.61 0.68
CA ARG A 12 -6.34 -10.72 1.05
C ARG A 12 -5.85 -9.62 1.98
N GLN A 13 -6.09 -8.37 1.62
CA GLN A 13 -5.83 -7.21 2.47
C GLN A 13 -7.01 -6.94 3.41
N GLU A 14 -8.25 -7.05 2.89
CA GLU A 14 -9.50 -6.93 3.65
C GLU A 14 -10.50 -8.00 3.18
N PHE A 15 -11.41 -8.40 4.08
CA PHE A 15 -12.49 -9.30 3.73
C PHE A 15 -13.74 -9.07 4.59
N ASP A 16 -14.76 -8.53 3.94
CA ASP A 16 -16.16 -8.52 4.32
C ASP A 16 -16.97 -8.79 3.03
N LEU A 17 -17.80 -9.84 3.03
CA LEU A 17 -18.41 -10.33 1.79
C LEU A 17 -19.37 -9.28 1.22
N ASP A 18 -19.24 -8.99 -0.09
CA ASP A 18 -20.02 -7.96 -0.81
C ASP A 18 -19.78 -6.50 -0.35
N ASP A 19 -18.94 -6.28 0.68
CA ASP A 19 -18.70 -4.96 1.27
C ASP A 19 -17.22 -4.51 1.14
N ALA A 20 -16.25 -5.42 1.33
CA ALA A 20 -14.82 -5.14 1.21
C ALA A 20 -14.04 -6.42 0.83
N GLU A 21 -13.52 -6.51 -0.39
CA GLU A 21 -12.84 -7.72 -0.88
C GLU A 21 -11.48 -7.38 -1.51
N ASP A 22 -10.64 -6.68 -0.75
CA ASP A 22 -9.37 -6.17 -1.26
C ASP A 22 -8.28 -7.24 -1.25
N PHE A 23 -7.52 -7.28 -2.34
CA PHE A 23 -6.34 -8.13 -2.51
C PHE A 23 -5.11 -7.28 -2.75
N ALA A 24 -3.97 -7.78 -2.28
CA ALA A 24 -2.66 -7.18 -2.52
C ALA A 24 -1.74 -8.19 -3.21
N GLU A 25 -1.09 -7.73 -4.27
CA GLU A 25 0.05 -8.40 -4.92
C GLU A 25 1.33 -7.64 -4.58
N VAL A 26 2.35 -8.33 -4.07
CA VAL A 26 3.66 -7.71 -3.84
C VAL A 26 4.39 -7.53 -5.17
N VAL A 27 4.66 -6.28 -5.54
CA VAL A 27 5.34 -5.93 -6.81
C VAL A 27 6.73 -5.33 -6.62
N GLY A 28 7.08 -4.92 -5.40
CA GLY A 28 8.39 -4.35 -5.06
C GLY A 28 8.74 -4.47 -3.58
N LEU A 29 10.03 -4.60 -3.28
CA LEU A 29 10.55 -4.77 -1.91
C LEU A 29 11.54 -3.67 -1.49
N SER A 30 11.92 -2.80 -2.42
CA SER A 30 13.03 -1.86 -2.24
C SER A 30 12.74 -0.47 -2.79
N ASP A 31 11.45 -0.12 -2.87
CA ASP A 31 10.99 1.13 -3.44
C ASP A 31 11.36 2.31 -2.53
N ALA A 32 11.50 3.49 -3.12
CA ALA A 32 11.77 4.72 -2.41
C ALA A 32 10.72 5.78 -2.75
N VAL A 33 10.29 6.53 -1.73
CA VAL A 33 9.23 7.53 -1.89
C VAL A 33 9.51 8.72 -0.99
N THR A 34 9.21 9.91 -1.49
CA THR A 34 9.16 11.14 -0.69
C THR A 34 7.72 11.58 -0.55
N VAL A 35 7.31 11.80 0.70
CA VAL A 35 6.01 12.33 1.11
C VAL A 35 6.25 13.51 2.07
N PRO A 36 5.22 14.30 2.44
CA PRO A 36 5.43 15.46 3.31
C PRO A 36 6.07 15.14 4.67
N TYR A 37 5.85 13.94 5.22
CA TYR A 37 6.52 13.52 6.46
C TYR A 37 8.04 13.27 6.29
N GLY A 38 8.48 12.88 5.09
CA GLY A 38 9.89 12.61 4.80
C GLY A 38 10.11 11.65 3.63
N THR A 39 11.36 11.23 3.46
CA THR A 39 11.74 10.22 2.46
C THR A 39 11.92 8.86 3.13
N PHE A 40 11.29 7.84 2.54
CA PHE A 40 11.43 6.44 2.91
C PHE A 40 12.15 5.68 1.80
N THR A 41 13.00 4.75 2.19
CA THR A 41 13.67 3.79 1.29
C THR A 41 13.38 2.38 1.78
N ASN A 42 13.54 1.38 0.93
CA ASN A 42 13.20 -0.02 1.25
C ASN A 42 11.72 -0.21 1.59
N CYS A 43 10.83 0.45 0.84
CA CYS A 43 9.40 0.27 0.99
C CYS A 43 8.94 -1.01 0.30
N LEU A 44 8.00 -1.70 0.93
CA LEU A 44 7.18 -2.72 0.29
C LEU A 44 6.18 -2.00 -0.62
N ASN A 45 6.12 -2.37 -1.90
CA ASN A 45 5.15 -1.88 -2.86
C ASN A 45 4.18 -3.01 -3.20
N THR A 46 2.89 -2.78 -2.94
CA THR A 46 1.82 -3.68 -3.37
C THR A 46 0.98 -3.01 -4.45
N ARG A 47 0.53 -3.81 -5.41
CA ARG A 47 -0.55 -3.45 -6.32
C ARG A 47 -1.82 -4.09 -5.79
N GLU A 48 -2.84 -3.28 -5.56
CA GLU A 48 -4.08 -3.69 -4.91
C GLU A 48 -5.26 -3.64 -5.85
N THR A 49 -6.18 -4.59 -5.65
CA THR A 49 -7.33 -4.85 -6.51
C THR A 49 -8.54 -5.26 -5.69
N THR A 50 -9.73 -5.06 -6.23
CA THR A 50 -10.98 -5.54 -5.62
C THR A 50 -11.93 -6.03 -6.72
N PRO A 51 -12.66 -7.15 -6.50
CA PRO A 51 -13.69 -7.58 -7.44
C PRO A 51 -14.90 -6.64 -7.45
N LEU A 52 -15.08 -5.80 -6.42
CA LEU A 52 -16.19 -4.85 -6.31
C LEU A 52 -16.02 -3.65 -7.26
N GLU A 53 -14.77 -3.29 -7.54
CA GLU A 53 -14.38 -2.22 -8.49
C GLU A 53 -13.27 -2.73 -9.42
N PRO A 54 -13.59 -3.55 -10.45
CA PRO A 54 -12.59 -4.29 -11.23
C PRO A 54 -11.59 -3.44 -12.02
N ASP A 55 -11.93 -2.18 -12.28
CA ASP A 55 -11.09 -1.23 -13.01
C ASP A 55 -10.26 -0.34 -12.06
N LEU A 56 -10.43 -0.49 -10.75
CA LEU A 56 -9.69 0.24 -9.73
C LEU A 56 -8.41 -0.53 -9.36
N PHE A 57 -7.28 0.13 -9.56
CA PHE A 57 -5.97 -0.37 -9.20
C PHE A 57 -5.24 0.69 -8.38
N GLU A 58 -4.68 0.29 -7.25
CA GLU A 58 -3.92 1.18 -6.39
C GLU A 58 -2.53 0.61 -6.11
N HIS A 59 -1.51 1.46 -6.10
CA HIS A 59 -0.22 1.13 -5.52
C HIS A 59 -0.16 1.64 -4.08
N LYS A 60 0.10 0.74 -3.12
CA LYS A 60 0.39 1.12 -1.74
C LYS A 60 1.85 0.83 -1.40
N LEU A 61 2.54 1.84 -0.89
CA LEU A 61 3.88 1.73 -0.36
C LEU A 61 3.82 1.69 1.16
N TYR A 62 4.45 0.67 1.74
CA TYR A 62 4.54 0.47 3.17
C TYR A 62 5.99 0.56 3.64
N PHE A 63 6.20 1.24 4.77
CA PHE A 63 7.49 1.29 5.44
C PHE A 63 7.42 0.56 6.79
N ALA A 64 8.44 -0.27 7.05
CA ALA A 64 8.52 -1.07 8.27
C ALA A 64 8.52 -0.17 9.52
N GLY A 65 7.66 -0.50 10.50
CA GLY A 65 7.49 0.28 11.73
C GLY A 65 6.57 1.49 11.61
N VAL A 66 6.06 1.81 10.41
CA VAL A 66 5.09 2.91 10.20
C VAL A 66 3.77 2.39 9.66
N GLY A 67 3.79 1.60 8.58
CA GLY A 67 2.57 1.23 7.86
C GLY A 67 2.54 1.80 6.45
N ASN A 68 1.34 2.03 5.92
CA ASN A 68 1.13 2.67 4.63
C ASN A 68 1.64 4.12 4.68
N VAL A 69 2.58 4.46 3.81
CA VAL A 69 3.15 5.81 3.69
C VAL A 69 2.69 6.55 2.44
N LEU A 70 2.26 5.82 1.40
CA LEU A 70 1.71 6.36 0.16
C LEU A 70 0.72 5.36 -0.45
N ALA A 71 -0.45 5.86 -0.83
CA ALA A 71 -1.38 5.21 -1.75
C ALA A 71 -1.46 6.03 -3.05
N THR A 72 -1.44 5.38 -4.21
CA THR A 72 -1.56 6.04 -5.52
C THR A 72 -2.51 5.26 -6.42
N ASP A 73 -3.58 5.91 -6.88
CA ASP A 73 -4.44 5.38 -7.94
C ASP A 73 -3.61 5.27 -9.23
N GLU A 74 -3.54 4.06 -9.80
CA GLU A 74 -2.72 3.76 -10.98
C GLU A 74 -3.20 4.52 -12.23
N THR A 75 -4.50 4.78 -12.34
CA THR A 75 -5.12 5.42 -13.50
C THR A 75 -5.08 6.93 -13.39
N THR A 76 -5.48 7.48 -12.25
CA THR A 76 -5.63 8.93 -12.07
C THR A 76 -4.37 9.60 -11.55
N GLY A 77 -3.47 8.85 -10.91
CA GLY A 77 -2.30 9.37 -10.24
C GLY A 77 -2.62 10.17 -8.97
N VAL A 78 -3.86 10.12 -8.48
CA VAL A 78 -4.25 10.71 -7.20
C VAL A 78 -3.48 10.01 -6.08
N ARG A 79 -2.92 10.79 -5.15
CA ARG A 79 -2.04 10.31 -4.08
C ARG A 79 -2.65 10.61 -2.71
N THR A 80 -2.60 9.63 -1.82
CA THR A 80 -2.82 9.80 -0.38
C THR A 80 -1.50 9.58 0.34
N GLU A 81 -0.98 10.61 1.01
CA GLU A 81 0.39 10.65 1.53
C GLU A 81 0.44 10.74 3.05
N LEU A 82 1.43 10.10 3.68
CA LEU A 82 1.73 10.31 5.09
C LEU A 82 2.24 11.74 5.31
N ILE A 83 1.47 12.51 6.08
CA ILE A 83 1.80 13.90 6.42
C ILE A 83 2.54 14.00 7.75
N GLN A 84 2.09 13.27 8.77
CA GLN A 84 2.65 13.37 10.11
C GLN A 84 2.42 12.10 10.93
N VAL A 85 3.44 11.66 11.66
CA VAL A 85 3.32 10.69 12.75
C VAL A 85 3.41 11.44 14.08
N LYS A 86 2.45 11.21 14.97
CA LYS A 86 2.48 11.71 16.36
C LYS A 86 2.52 10.51 17.30
N THR A 87 3.59 10.40 18.07
CA THR A 87 3.68 9.45 19.17
C THR A 87 3.27 10.15 20.47
N GLY A 88 2.66 9.42 21.40
CA GLY A 88 2.24 10.00 22.68
C GLY A 88 3.45 10.47 23.50
N GLN A 89 3.38 11.71 23.98
CA GLN A 89 4.01 12.10 25.25
C GLN A 89 3.03 11.86 26.39
#